data_AF-A0AAU2QGM5-F1
#
_entry.id   AF-A0AAU2QGM5-F1
#
_cell.length_a   1.000
_cell.length_b   1.000
_cell.length_c   1.000
_cell.angle_alpha   90.00
_cell.angle_beta   90.00
_cell.angle_gamma   90.00
#
_symmetry.space_group_name_H-M   'P 1'
#
loop_
_entity.id
_entity.type
_entity.pdbx_description
1 polymer ?
#
loop_
_entity_poly.entity_id
_entity_poly.type
_entity_poly.pdbx_seq_one_letter_code
_entity_poly.pdbx_strand_id
1 'polypeptide(L)'
;MEVRHTSLNAAELYFAEHGEPGQVIGFDSAGVVVRAAANGDGPQVGSRVVGFGEGGGFAALCALDVADLAVIPDADDVAPEPLAHLPGGHNGNITHPTGFAEALRSLPAG
;
A
#
# COMPACT_ATOMS: atom_id res chain seq x y z
N MET A 1 -9.20 0.63 0.54
CA MET A 1 -8.75 -0.19 1.67
C MET A 1 -8.76 0.63 2.96
N GLU A 2 -8.84 -0.04 4.11
CA GLU A 2 -8.42 0.50 5.40
C GLU A 2 -6.91 0.31 5.53
N VAL A 3 -6.18 1.42 5.64
CA VAL A 3 -4.72 1.43 5.69
C VAL A 3 -4.25 1.03 7.08
N ARG A 4 -3.29 0.09 7.13
CA ARG A 4 -2.65 -0.39 8.37
C ARG A 4 -1.18 0.00 8.42
N HIS A 5 -0.53 0.02 7.25
CA HIS A 5 0.88 0.35 7.12
C HIS A 5 1.08 1.27 5.93
N THR A 6 2.06 2.15 6.07
CA THR A 6 2.53 3.01 4.99
C THR A 6 4.06 3.11 5.07
N SER A 7 4.68 3.48 3.96
CA SER A 7 6.11 3.72 3.85
C SER A 7 6.34 5.23 3.68
N LEU A 8 7.47 5.73 4.16
CA LEU A 8 7.87 7.12 3.92
C LEU A 8 9.00 7.12 2.89
N ASN A 9 8.76 7.70 1.72
CA ASN A 9 9.80 7.93 0.72
C ASN A 9 10.31 9.38 0.80
N ALA A 10 11.47 9.63 0.20
CA ALA A 10 12.05 10.98 0.19
C ALA A 10 11.17 11.97 -0.59
N ALA A 11 10.45 11.48 -1.60
CA ALA A 11 9.58 12.30 -2.43
C ALA A 11 8.38 12.85 -1.65
N GLU A 12 7.85 12.16 -0.64
CA GLU A 12 6.75 12.69 0.18
C GLU A 12 7.11 14.00 0.87
N LEU A 13 8.38 14.25 1.21
CA LEU A 13 8.81 15.53 1.79
C LEU A 13 8.56 16.69 0.81
N TYR A 14 8.85 16.50 -0.47
CA TYR A 14 8.57 17.49 -1.50
C TYR A 14 7.07 17.79 -1.59
N PHE A 15 6.23 16.75 -1.61
CA PHE A 15 4.77 16.93 -1.69
C PHE A 15 4.16 17.47 -0.40
N ALA A 16 4.77 17.21 0.77
CA ALA A 16 4.36 17.81 2.03
C ALA A 16 4.60 19.33 2.06
N GLU A 17 5.69 19.79 1.45
CA GLU A 17 6.05 21.21 1.40
C GLU A 17 5.30 22.00 0.32
N HIS A 18 4.98 21.34 -0.80
CA HIS A 18 4.43 22.01 -2.00
C HIS A 18 2.97 21.65 -2.30
N GLY A 19 2.37 20.73 -1.55
CA GLY A 19 0.99 20.32 -1.72
C GLY A 19 -0.01 21.38 -1.26
N GLU A 20 -1.21 21.33 -1.81
CA GLU A 20 -2.31 22.19 -1.38
C GLU A 20 -2.71 21.89 0.08
N PRO A 21 -3.12 22.89 0.88
CA PRO A 21 -3.59 22.65 2.23
C PRO A 21 -4.71 21.60 2.29
N GLY A 22 -4.50 20.57 3.11
CA GLY A 22 -5.45 19.46 3.26
C GLY A 22 -5.26 18.31 2.26
N GLN A 23 -4.31 18.42 1.32
CA GLN A 23 -3.92 17.29 0.49
C GLN A 23 -3.34 16.16 1.36
N VAL A 24 -3.82 14.93 1.14
CA VAL A 24 -3.28 13.75 1.81
C VAL A 24 -2.23 13.11 0.91
N ILE A 25 -0.98 13.11 1.36
CA ILE A 25 0.16 12.50 0.65
C ILE A 25 0.32 11.01 1.00
N GLY A 26 1.37 10.40 0.47
CA GLY A 26 1.76 9.02 0.75
C GLY A 26 1.54 8.11 -0.45
N PHE A 27 2.63 7.53 -0.94
CA PHE A 27 2.59 6.69 -2.14
C PHE A 27 2.29 5.24 -1.83
N ASP A 28 2.99 4.67 -0.86
CA ASP A 28 2.85 3.25 -0.53
C ASP A 28 1.85 3.07 0.61
N SER A 29 0.86 2.20 0.40
CA SER A 29 -0.08 1.81 1.44
C SER A 29 -0.33 0.32 1.43
N ALA A 30 -0.57 -0.24 2.62
CA ALA A 30 -0.99 -1.62 2.77
C ALA A 30 -2.05 -1.75 3.85
N GLY A 31 -2.97 -2.68 3.64
CA GLY A 31 -4.14 -2.80 4.47
C GLY A 31 -5.15 -3.82 3.95
N VAL A 32 -6.40 -3.63 4.34
CA VAL A 32 -7.50 -4.56 4.04
C VAL A 32 -8.55 -3.88 3.18
N VAL A 33 -9.01 -4.55 2.13
CA VAL A 33 -10.11 -4.04 1.31
C VAL A 33 -11.39 -4.00 2.14
N VAL A 34 -11.97 -2.82 2.32
CA VAL A 34 -13.27 -2.61 2.98
C VAL A 34 -14.38 -2.26 1.99
N ARG A 35 -14.03 -2.01 0.73
CA ARG A 35 -14.95 -1.78 -0.39
C ARG A 35 -14.27 -2.21 -1.68
N ALA A 36 -14.88 -3.17 -2.39
CA ALA A 36 -14.42 -3.65 -3.70
C ALA A 36 -14.85 -2.70 -4.83
N ALA A 37 -14.25 -2.86 -6.01
CA ALA A 37 -14.65 -2.12 -7.21
C ALA A 37 -16.11 -2.44 -7.58
N ALA A 38 -16.86 -1.43 -8.01
CA ALA A 38 -18.29 -1.58 -8.27
C ALA A 38 -18.61 -2.51 -9.45
N ASN A 39 -17.66 -2.67 -10.38
CA ASN A 39 -17.75 -3.58 -11.52
C ASN A 39 -17.34 -5.03 -11.17
N GLY A 40 -16.90 -5.28 -9.94
CA GLY A 40 -16.48 -6.61 -9.46
C GLY A 40 -15.02 -6.96 -9.70
N ASP A 41 -14.25 -6.11 -10.38
CA ASP A 41 -12.84 -6.37 -10.66
C ASP A 41 -11.96 -6.26 -9.41
N GLY A 42 -10.86 -7.00 -9.42
CA GLY A 42 -9.80 -6.88 -8.42
C GLY A 42 -10.09 -7.54 -7.07
N PRO A 43 -9.30 -7.18 -6.04
CA PRO A 43 -9.39 -7.79 -4.72
C PRO A 43 -10.73 -7.50 -4.04
N GLN A 44 -11.31 -8.53 -3.42
CA GLN A 44 -12.61 -8.45 -2.77
C GLN A 44 -12.49 -7.93 -1.33
N VAL A 45 -13.61 -7.56 -0.72
CA VAL A 45 -13.64 -7.16 0.71
C VAL A 45 -13.00 -8.26 1.56
N GLY A 46 -12.12 -7.87 2.49
CA GLY A 46 -11.31 -8.78 3.32
C GLY A 46 -9.93 -9.11 2.74
N SER A 47 -9.70 -8.91 1.44
CA SER A 47 -8.37 -9.14 0.85
C SER A 47 -7.32 -8.22 1.47
N ARG A 48 -6.19 -8.80 1.86
CA ARG A 48 -4.98 -8.06 2.24
C ARG A 48 -4.29 -7.59 0.97
N VAL A 49 -3.99 -6.31 0.90
CA VAL A 49 -3.41 -5.69 -0.29
C VAL A 49 -2.31 -4.72 0.07
N VAL A 50 -1.39 -4.57 -0.87
CA VAL A 50 -0.44 -3.46 -0.95
C VAL A 50 -0.75 -2.70 -2.23
N GLY A 51 -0.56 -1.39 -2.22
CA GLY A 51 -0.76 -0.56 -3.41
C GLY A 51 0.06 0.70 -3.42
N PHE A 52 0.19 1.23 -4.63
CA PHE A 52 0.87 2.48 -4.93
C PHE A 52 -0.17 3.50 -5.40
N GLY A 53 -0.02 4.77 -5.04
CA GLY A 53 -0.84 5.86 -5.56
C GLY A 53 -0.10 7.18 -5.53
N GLU A 54 -0.56 8.18 -6.27
CA GLU A 54 0.06 9.51 -6.25
C GLU A 54 -0.23 10.29 -4.94
N GLY A 55 -1.08 9.75 -4.06
CA GLY A 55 -1.42 10.30 -2.76
C GLY A 55 -2.46 9.46 -2.02
N GLY A 56 -2.85 9.91 -0.84
CA GLY A 56 -3.86 9.27 0.00
C GLY A 56 -3.36 8.08 0.82
N GLY A 57 -2.12 7.62 0.63
CA GLY A 57 -1.54 6.49 1.35
C GLY A 57 -1.38 6.71 2.86
N PHE A 58 -1.32 7.98 3.31
CA PHE A 58 -1.24 8.32 4.74
C PHE A 58 -2.62 8.52 5.40
N ALA A 59 -3.72 8.34 4.67
CA ALA A 59 -5.07 8.35 5.24
C ALA A 59 -5.39 7.03 5.97
N ALA A 60 -6.38 7.04 6.87
CA ALA A 60 -6.95 5.82 7.43
C ALA A 60 -7.70 4.98 6.37
N LEU A 61 -8.28 5.63 5.36
CA LEU A 61 -8.95 5.00 4.22
C LEU A 61 -8.38 5.54 2.92
N CYS A 62 -7.98 4.65 2.02
CA CYS A 62 -7.44 5.00 0.71
C CYS A 62 -8.21 4.25 -0.40
N ALA A 63 -8.48 4.92 -1.51
CA ALA A 63 -9.02 4.32 -2.72
C ALA A 63 -7.95 4.36 -3.81
N LEU A 64 -7.67 3.21 -4.42
CA LEU A 64 -6.69 3.04 -5.49
C LEU A 64 -7.35 2.33 -6.68
N ASP A 65 -6.78 2.51 -7.87
CA ASP A 65 -7.16 1.71 -9.03
C ASP A 65 -6.82 0.24 -8.78
N VAL A 66 -7.59 -0.66 -9.38
CA VAL A 66 -7.33 -2.10 -9.29
C VAL A 66 -5.95 -2.45 -9.87
N ALA A 67 -5.51 -1.72 -10.91
CA ALA A 67 -4.19 -1.90 -11.52
C ALA A 67 -3.03 -1.56 -10.58
N ASP A 68 -3.27 -0.72 -9.57
CA ASP A 68 -2.27 -0.29 -8.61
C ASP A 68 -2.31 -1.08 -7.30
N LEU A 69 -3.09 -2.17 -7.26
CA LEU A 69 -3.23 -3.06 -6.11
C LEU A 69 -2.67 -4.45 -6.38
N ALA A 70 -1.95 -5.00 -5.40
CA ALA A 70 -1.54 -6.39 -5.37
C ALA A 70 -2.03 -7.08 -4.10
N VAL A 71 -2.56 -8.30 -4.23
CA VAL A 71 -2.96 -9.13 -3.09
C VAL A 71 -1.72 -9.67 -2.38
N ILE A 72 -1.70 -9.58 -1.05
CA ILE A 72 -0.67 -10.17 -0.20
C ILE A 72 -1.11 -11.61 0.12
N PRO A 73 -0.36 -12.64 -0.31
CA PRO A 73 -0.71 -14.04 -0.02
C PRO A 73 -0.57 -14.36 1.48
N ASP A 74 -1.24 -15.41 1.94
CA ASP A 74 -1.04 -15.95 3.28
C ASP A 74 0.37 -16.49 3.45
N ALA A 75 0.92 -16.38 4.66
CA ALA A 75 2.32 -16.75 4.91
C ALA A 75 2.60 -18.22 4.58
N ASP A 76 1.57 -19.06 4.67
CA ASP A 76 1.63 -20.49 4.33
C ASP A 76 1.64 -20.74 2.81
N ASP A 77 1.28 -19.74 2.00
CA ASP A 77 1.24 -19.80 0.53
C ASP A 77 2.52 -19.26 -0.15
N VAL A 78 3.48 -18.75 0.62
CA VAL A 78 4.69 -18.08 0.10
C VAL A 78 5.92 -18.99 0.23
N ALA A 79 6.43 -19.48 -0.91
CA ALA A 79 7.82 -19.94 -0.99
C ALA A 79 8.76 -18.75 -0.73
N PRO A 80 9.95 -18.92 -0.11
CA PRO A 80 10.79 -17.82 0.39
C PRO A 80 11.46 -17.04 -0.75
N GLU A 81 10.68 -16.29 -1.51
CA GLU A 81 11.13 -15.26 -2.44
C GLU A 81 10.64 -13.91 -1.88
N PRO A 82 11.49 -12.87 -1.86
CA PRO A 82 11.10 -11.59 -1.29
C PRO A 82 10.02 -10.94 -2.17
N LEU A 83 9.03 -10.33 -1.52
CA LEU A 83 8.06 -9.38 -2.10
C LEU A 83 8.82 -8.17 -2.67
N ALA A 84 9.56 -8.34 -3.77
CA ALA A 84 10.57 -7.39 -4.23
C ALA A 84 10.21 -6.66 -5.54
N HIS A 85 8.98 -6.78 -6.04
CA HIS A 85 8.54 -6.02 -7.20
C HIS A 85 7.12 -5.50 -7.04
N LEU A 86 7.00 -4.32 -6.43
CA LEU A 86 5.85 -3.45 -6.64
C LEU A 86 6.07 -2.69 -7.95
N PRO A 87 5.07 -2.60 -8.85
CA PRO A 87 5.15 -1.70 -10.00
C PRO A 87 5.29 -0.26 -9.50
N GLY A 88 6.35 0.44 -9.92
CA GLY A 88 6.58 1.86 -9.58
C GLY A 88 7.73 2.17 -8.60
N GLY A 89 8.51 1.18 -8.13
CA GLY A 89 9.56 1.31 -7.10
C GLY A 89 10.82 2.14 -7.44
N HIS A 90 10.72 3.20 -8.23
CA HIS A 90 11.85 4.08 -8.59
C HIS A 90 11.97 5.33 -7.70
N ASN A 91 11.54 5.28 -6.43
CA ASN A 91 11.68 6.42 -5.53
C ASN A 91 12.41 5.99 -4.25
N GLY A 92 13.53 6.66 -3.93
CA GLY A 92 14.40 6.34 -2.80
C GLY A 92 13.64 6.25 -1.48
N ASN A 93 13.47 5.02 -0.99
CA ASN A 93 12.71 4.70 0.20
C ASN A 93 13.54 5.03 1.46
N ILE A 94 12.98 5.80 2.41
CA ILE A 94 13.58 6.04 3.74
C ILE A 94 13.16 4.93 4.72
N THR A 95 12.24 4.06 4.32
CA THR A 95 11.84 2.89 5.11
C THR A 95 12.97 1.85 5.08
N HIS A 96 13.40 1.39 6.27
CA HIS A 96 14.22 0.18 6.35
C HIS A 96 13.49 -0.92 5.55
N PRO A 97 14.09 -1.50 4.49
CA PRO A 97 13.40 -2.45 3.61
C PRO A 97 12.84 -3.67 4.36
N THR A 98 13.43 -3.99 5.51
CA THR A 98 12.97 -5.05 6.41
C THR A 98 11.66 -4.72 7.11
N GLY A 99 11.44 -3.45 7.51
CA GLY A 99 10.33 -3.06 8.38
C GLY A 99 8.98 -3.06 7.67
N PHE A 100 8.90 -2.54 6.46
CA PHE A 100 7.63 -2.53 5.72
C PHE A 100 7.21 -3.95 5.33
N ALA A 101 8.13 -4.74 4.78
CA ALA A 101 7.86 -6.14 4.43
C ALA A 101 7.48 -7.00 5.65
N GLU A 102 8.05 -6.73 6.83
CA GLU A 102 7.65 -7.39 8.08
C GLU A 102 6.27 -6.93 8.56
N ALA A 103 5.98 -5.64 8.46
CA ALA A 103 4.67 -5.08 8.76
C ALA A 103 3.57 -5.70 7.89
N LEU A 104 3.82 -5.93 6.59
CA LEU A 104 2.87 -6.63 5.70
C LEU A 104 2.50 -8.02 6.20
N ARG A 105 3.44 -8.76 6.82
CA ARG A 105 3.18 -10.09 7.41
C ARG A 105 2.29 -10.03 8.65
N SER A 106 2.19 -8.88 9.31
CA SER A 106 1.37 -8.70 10.51
C SER A 106 -0.11 -8.39 10.22
N LEU A 107 -0.47 -8.17 8.94
CA LEU A 107 -1.85 -7.94 8.55
C LEU A 107 -2.72 -9.17 8.87
N PRO A 108 -3.90 -8.97 9.51
CA PRO A 108 -4.77 -10.08 9.90
C PRO A 108 -5.26 -10.85 8.67
N ALA A 109 -5.19 -12.18 8.73
CA ALA A 109 -5.79 -13.05 7.73
C ALA A 109 -7.31 -12.78 7.67
N GLY A 110 -7.84 -12.77 6.44
CA GLY A 110 -9.25 -12.48 6.14
C GLY A 110 -10.16 -13.69 6.25
#